data_AF-A0A1A7ZDS0-F1
#
_entry.id   AF-A0A1A7ZDS0-F1
#
_cell.length_a   1.000
_cell.length_b   1.000
_cell.length_c   1.000
_cell.angle_alpha   90.00
_cell.angle_beta   90.00
_cell.angle_gamma   90.00
#
_symmetry.space_group_name_H-M   'P 1'
#
loop_
_entity.id
_entity.type
_entity.pdbx_description
1 polymer ?
#
loop_
_entity_poly.entity_id
_entity_poly.type
_entity_poly.pdbx_seq_one_letter_code
_entity_poly.pdbx_strand_id
1 'polypeptide(L)'
;MNVSSVEAEGMYHCEFEEEDESFFDFMFVIVIVQPDVQVTVNAETISDTHYQSVSCSAVGGKPDPRISWLVGGRPPSDDFFTVKSRKTLHSNGTSTLSSVLRFPTHLQDQEHVTCVVQHPTLPTPR
;
A
#
# COMPACT_ATOMS: atom_id res chain seq x y z
N MET A 1 -15.75 -21.42 9.32
CA MET A 1 -14.72 -21.59 8.29
C MET A 1 -13.68 -20.49 8.51
N ASN A 2 -12.46 -20.83 8.94
CA ASN A 2 -11.43 -19.82 9.21
C ASN A 2 -10.56 -19.70 7.95
N VAL A 3 -10.73 -18.61 7.20
CA VAL A 3 -9.98 -18.37 5.96
C VAL A 3 -8.66 -17.70 6.33
N SER A 4 -7.59 -18.48 6.42
CA SER A 4 -6.26 -18.00 6.83
C SER A 4 -5.27 -17.82 5.67
N SER A 5 -5.69 -18.05 4.43
CA SER A 5 -4.79 -18.11 3.28
C SER A 5 -5.41 -17.49 2.03
N VAL A 6 -4.58 -16.85 1.22
CA VAL A 6 -4.90 -16.30 -0.10
C VAL A 6 -5.39 -17.36 -1.09
N GLU A 7 -5.10 -18.63 -0.83
CA GLU A 7 -5.56 -19.76 -1.66
C GLU A 7 -7.06 -20.05 -1.53
N ALA A 8 -7.71 -19.51 -0.49
CA ALA A 8 -9.16 -19.62 -0.30
C ALA A 8 -9.95 -18.62 -1.16
N GLU A 9 -9.27 -17.80 -1.97
CA GLU A 9 -9.94 -16.97 -2.96
C GLU A 9 -10.42 -17.84 -4.12
N GLY A 10 -11.69 -17.70 -4.49
CA GLY A 10 -12.25 -18.47 -5.59
C GLY A 10 -13.77 -18.53 -5.59
N MET A 11 -14.28 -19.28 -6.55
CA MET A 11 -15.71 -19.55 -6.69
C MET A 11 -16.07 -20.78 -5.86
N TYR A 12 -16.98 -20.59 -4.92
CA TYR A 12 -17.55 -21.62 -4.08
C TYR A 12 -18.95 -21.96 -4.59
N HIS A 13 -19.23 -23.25 -4.60
CA HIS A 13 -20.53 -23.80 -4.95
C HIS A 13 -21.24 -24.18 -3.65
N CYS A 14 -22.40 -23.58 -3.40
CA CYS A 14 -23.27 -23.95 -2.30
C CYS A 14 -24.39 -24.82 -2.85
N GLU A 15 -24.56 -26.00 -2.27
CA GLU A 15 -25.58 -26.96 -2.67
C GLU A 15 -26.49 -27.25 -1.47
N PHE A 16 -27.80 -27.20 -1.72
CA PHE A 16 -28.85 -27.47 -0.75
C PHE A 16 -29.79 -28.51 -1.34
N GLU A 17 -30.05 -29.58 -0.60
CA GLU A 17 -31.03 -30.60 -0.96
C GLU A 17 -32.23 -30.50 0.00
N GLU A 18 -33.42 -30.41 -0.58
CA GLU A 18 -34.71 -30.60 0.09
C GLU A 18 -35.40 -31.78 -0.60
N GLU A 19 -36.13 -32.63 0.14
CA GLU A 19 -36.60 -33.98 -0.26
C GLU A 19 -36.58 -34.35 -1.76
N ASP A 20 -37.22 -33.57 -2.63
CA ASP A 20 -37.31 -33.82 -4.08
C ASP A 20 -36.67 -32.71 -4.98
N GLU A 21 -36.06 -31.66 -4.42
CA GLU A 21 -35.43 -30.55 -5.16
C GLU A 21 -34.01 -30.24 -4.68
N SER A 22 -33.09 -30.00 -5.62
CA SER A 22 -31.76 -29.48 -5.33
C SER A 22 -31.61 -28.03 -5.80
N PHE A 23 -31.10 -27.19 -4.91
CA PHE A 23 -30.77 -25.80 -5.17
C PHE A 23 -29.27 -25.62 -5.11
N PHE A 24 -28.73 -24.89 -6.07
CA PHE A 24 -27.34 -24.46 -6.01
C PHE A 24 -27.19 -22.97 -6.26
N ASP A 25 -26.18 -22.40 -5.61
CA ASP A 25 -25.76 -21.02 -5.82
C ASP A 25 -24.22 -20.94 -5.86
N PHE A 26 -23.71 -19.86 -6.45
CA PHE A 26 -22.28 -19.61 -6.53
C PHE A 26 -21.92 -18.34 -5.78
N MET A 27 -20.90 -18.42 -4.93
CA MET A 27 -20.33 -17.28 -4.23
C MET A 27 -18.87 -17.12 -4.58
N PHE A 28 -18.42 -15.89 -4.84
CA PHE A 28 -16.99 -15.61 -5.03
C PHE A 28 -16.40 -15.04 -3.75
N VAL A 29 -15.47 -15.78 -3.14
CA VAL A 29 -14.72 -15.33 -1.96
C VAL A 29 -13.49 -14.60 -2.43
N ILE A 30 -13.29 -13.37 -1.94
CA ILE A 30 -12.05 -12.59 -2.13
C ILE A 30 -11.26 -12.52 -0.83
N VAL A 31 -9.94 -12.59 -0.92
CA VAL A 31 -9.06 -12.44 0.24
C VAL A 31 -8.41 -11.05 0.23
N ILE A 32 -8.57 -10.34 1.33
CA ILE A 32 -7.99 -9.01 1.55
C ILE A 32 -6.85 -9.15 2.57
N VAL A 33 -5.64 -8.73 2.21
CA VAL A 33 -4.43 -8.83 3.02
C VAL A 33 -3.95 -7.44 3.39
N GLN A 34 -3.85 -7.16 4.68
CA GLN A 34 -3.34 -5.88 5.17
C GLN A 34 -1.83 -5.74 4.86
N PRO A 35 -1.40 -4.64 4.22
CA PRO A 35 0.02 -4.40 3.99
C PRO A 35 0.73 -4.04 5.31
N ASP A 36 1.99 -4.46 5.44
CA ASP A 36 2.91 -3.96 6.45
C ASP A 36 3.51 -2.63 5.98
N VAL A 37 3.39 -1.58 6.79
CA VAL A 37 3.85 -0.23 6.42
C VAL A 37 5.20 0.05 7.06
N GLN A 38 6.20 0.25 6.21
CA GLN A 38 7.58 0.52 6.61
C GLN A 38 8.02 1.89 6.12
N VAL A 39 8.64 2.68 7.00
CA VAL A 39 9.15 4.02 6.68
C VAL A 39 10.61 4.11 7.10
N THR A 40 11.46 4.60 6.19
CA THR A 40 12.88 4.79 6.42
C THR A 40 13.30 6.18 5.96
N VAL A 41 14.15 6.85 6.74
CA VAL A 41 14.68 8.18 6.42
C VAL A 41 16.18 8.08 6.22
N ASN A 42 16.66 8.58 5.08
CA ASN A 42 18.06 8.65 4.74
C ASN A 42 18.46 10.10 4.48
N ALA A 43 19.71 10.45 4.79
CA ALA A 43 20.30 11.75 4.49
C ALA A 43 21.56 11.56 3.65
N GLU A 44 21.81 12.49 2.72
CA GLU A 44 22.97 12.49 1.86
C GLU A 44 23.41 13.92 1.56
N THR A 45 24.72 14.15 1.39
CA THR A 45 25.26 15.46 1.00
C THR A 45 25.88 15.32 -0.38
N ILE A 46 25.41 16.13 -1.34
CA ILE A 46 25.92 16.17 -2.71
C ILE A 46 26.30 17.60 -3.04
N SER A 47 27.56 17.85 -3.39
CA SER A 47 28.06 19.18 -3.78
C SER A 47 27.64 20.26 -2.78
N ASP A 48 27.93 20.03 -1.49
CA ASP A 48 27.58 20.88 -0.34
C ASP A 48 26.09 21.08 -0.06
N THR A 49 25.21 20.49 -0.87
CA THR A 49 23.76 20.51 -0.65
C THR A 49 23.33 19.29 0.15
N HIS A 50 22.63 19.52 1.26
CA HIS A 50 22.08 18.47 2.11
C HIS A 50 20.70 18.04 1.63
N TYR A 51 20.56 16.76 1.27
CA TYR A 51 19.32 16.14 0.86
C TYR A 51 18.81 15.16 1.91
N GLN A 52 17.49 15.03 1.96
CA GLN A 52 16.80 13.99 2.69
C GLN A 52 15.95 13.16 1.72
N SER A 53 15.93 11.85 1.95
CA SER A 53 15.13 10.89 1.22
C SER A 53 14.29 10.07 2.20
N VAL A 54 12.97 10.17 2.10
CA VAL A 54 12.02 9.40 2.88
C VAL A 54 11.46 8.28 2.01
N SER A 55 11.72 7.04 2.41
CA SER A 55 11.19 5.84 1.75
C SER A 55 9.99 5.33 2.54
N CYS A 56 8.91 5.01 1.84
CA CYS A 56 7.69 4.44 2.40
C CYS A 56 7.28 3.21 1.57
N SER A 57 7.07 2.10 2.24
CA SER A 57 6.73 0.82 1.62
C SER A 57 5.49 0.22 2.27
N ALA A 58 4.50 -0.10 1.45
CA ALA A 58 3.33 -0.90 1.83
C ALA A 58 3.54 -2.31 1.28
N VAL A 59 3.93 -3.25 2.16
CA VAL A 59 4.45 -4.58 1.81
C VAL A 59 3.35 -5.63 1.89
N GLY A 60 3.15 -6.40 0.82
CA GLY A 60 2.28 -7.58 0.83
C GLY A 60 0.78 -7.29 0.95
N GLY A 61 0.31 -6.14 0.45
CA GLY A 61 -1.10 -5.78 0.44
C GLY A 61 -1.90 -6.51 -0.63
N LYS A 62 -3.17 -6.81 -0.35
CA LYS A 62 -4.17 -7.26 -1.32
C LYS A 62 -5.53 -6.64 -0.96
N PRO A 63 -6.19 -5.87 -1.83
CA PRO A 63 -5.75 -5.45 -3.17
C PRO A 63 -4.53 -4.52 -3.12
N ASP A 64 -4.09 -4.03 -4.28
CA ASP A 64 -2.92 -3.15 -4.35
C ASP A 64 -3.05 -1.93 -3.43
N PRO A 65 -2.07 -1.66 -2.55
CA PRO A 65 -2.06 -0.45 -1.74
C PRO A 65 -1.73 0.78 -2.58
N ARG A 66 -2.10 1.97 -2.09
CA ARG A 66 -1.73 3.26 -2.69
C ARG A 66 -0.90 4.08 -1.71
N ILE A 67 0.10 4.78 -2.23
CA ILE A 67 0.96 5.69 -1.45
C ILE A 67 0.90 7.08 -2.08
N SER A 68 0.64 8.08 -1.24
CA SER A 68 0.75 9.51 -1.57
C SER A 68 1.61 10.23 -0.55
N TRP A 69 2.17 11.38 -0.92
CA TRP A 69 3.01 12.19 -0.04
C TRP A 69 2.31 13.50 0.29
N LEU A 70 2.48 13.95 1.53
CA LEU A 70 2.11 15.28 1.97
C LEU A 70 3.34 15.96 2.60
N VAL A 71 3.55 17.22 2.28
CA VAL A 71 4.53 18.13 2.90
C VAL A 71 3.75 19.31 3.43
N GLY A 72 3.81 19.56 4.74
CA GLY A 72 2.99 20.60 5.38
C GLY A 72 1.47 20.39 5.19
N GLY A 73 1.03 19.14 4.96
CA GLY A 73 -0.36 18.79 4.68
C GLY A 73 -0.81 18.99 3.23
N ARG A 74 0.09 19.32 2.31
CA ARG A 74 -0.21 19.52 0.88
C ARG A 74 0.59 18.56 0.00
N PRO A 75 0.15 18.24 -1.22
CA PRO A 75 0.97 17.49 -2.16
C PRO A 75 2.31 18.21 -2.40
N PRO A 76 3.43 17.48 -2.54
CA PRO A 76 4.73 18.07 -2.85
C PRO A 76 4.69 18.82 -4.18
N SER A 77 5.42 19.94 -4.29
CA SER A 77 5.60 20.64 -5.55
C SER A 77 6.67 19.96 -6.42
N ASP A 78 6.43 19.84 -7.73
CA ASP A 78 7.35 19.16 -8.65
C ASP A 78 8.69 19.91 -8.84
N ASP A 79 8.79 21.17 -8.39
CA ASP A 79 9.98 22.00 -8.58
C ASP A 79 11.19 21.56 -7.72
N PHE A 80 10.94 21.02 -6.52
CA PHE A 80 12.01 20.70 -5.55
C PHE A 80 11.90 19.31 -4.93
N PHE A 81 10.74 18.66 -5.04
CA PHE A 81 10.50 17.33 -4.51
C PHE A 81 10.54 16.32 -5.66
N THR A 82 11.30 15.23 -5.47
CA THR A 82 11.33 14.13 -6.42
C THR A 82 10.65 12.93 -5.80
N VAL A 83 9.57 12.45 -6.43
CA VAL A 83 8.86 11.23 -6.03
C VAL A 83 9.19 10.10 -7.00
N LYS A 84 9.64 8.96 -6.48
CA LYS A 84 9.87 7.74 -7.26
C LYS A 84 9.13 6.57 -6.64
N SER A 85 8.27 5.91 -7.41
CA SER A 85 7.52 4.73 -6.96
C SER A 85 7.91 3.47 -7.71
N ARG A 86 7.89 2.33 -7.02
CA ARG A 86 8.12 1.00 -7.58
C ARG A 86 7.07 0.04 -7.02
N LYS A 87 6.39 -0.67 -7.91
CA LYS A 87 5.49 -1.77 -7.57
C LYS A 87 6.19 -3.11 -7.77
N THR A 88 5.93 -4.08 -6.91
CA THR A 88 6.36 -5.47 -7.04
C THR A 88 5.18 -6.38 -6.79
N LEU A 89 4.93 -7.32 -7.70
CA LEU A 89 3.89 -8.33 -7.57
C LEU A 89 4.51 -9.60 -7.01
N HIS A 90 3.90 -10.19 -5.99
CA HIS A 90 4.35 -11.44 -5.39
C HIS A 90 3.59 -12.62 -6.00
N SER A 91 4.23 -13.79 -6.01
CA SER A 91 3.61 -15.03 -6.51
C SER A 91 2.42 -15.48 -5.67
N ASN A 92 2.32 -15.06 -4.41
CA ASN A 92 1.19 -15.32 -3.51
C ASN A 92 -0.04 -14.42 -3.78
N GLY A 93 -0.05 -13.63 -4.85
CA GLY A 93 -1.16 -12.75 -5.21
C GLY A 93 -1.26 -11.46 -4.40
N THR A 94 -0.29 -11.16 -3.54
CA THR A 94 -0.14 -9.86 -2.88
C THR A 94 0.78 -8.93 -3.68
N SER A 95 0.82 -7.64 -3.33
CA SER A 95 1.73 -6.69 -3.93
C SER A 95 2.40 -5.78 -2.92
N THR A 96 3.60 -5.31 -3.26
CA THR A 96 4.33 -4.29 -2.51
C THR A 96 4.42 -3.02 -3.35
N LEU A 97 4.03 -1.88 -2.77
CA LEU A 97 4.28 -0.56 -3.34
C LEU A 97 5.31 0.17 -2.48
N SER A 98 6.42 0.58 -3.08
CA SER A 98 7.43 1.42 -2.44
C SER A 98 7.48 2.77 -3.13
N SER A 99 7.54 3.85 -2.35
CA SER A 99 7.66 5.22 -2.84
C SER A 99 8.78 5.92 -2.08
N VAL A 100 9.56 6.76 -2.76
CA VAL A 100 10.64 7.55 -2.17
C VAL A 100 10.41 9.02 -2.52
N LEU A 101 10.32 9.87 -1.50
CA LEU A 101 10.31 11.32 -1.62
C LEU A 101 11.69 11.86 -1.28
N ARG A 102 12.31 12.58 -2.21
CA ARG A 102 13.63 13.19 -2.03
C ARG A 102 13.55 14.71 -2.20
N PHE A 103 14.20 15.45 -1.32
CA PHE A 103 14.22 16.92 -1.35
C PHE A 103 15.48 17.49 -0.69
N PRO A 104 15.94 18.69 -1.10
CA PRO A 104 16.97 19.42 -0.38
C PRO A 104 16.41 20.01 0.92
N THR A 105 17.11 19.77 2.03
CA THR A 105 16.64 20.11 3.39
C THR A 105 16.43 21.61 3.63
N HIS A 106 17.19 22.47 2.95
CA HIS A 106 17.08 23.92 3.09
C HIS A 106 15.82 24.53 2.46
N LEU A 107 15.09 23.77 1.62
CA LEU A 107 13.85 24.22 0.97
C LEU A 107 12.59 23.68 1.66
N GLN A 108 12.75 22.92 2.74
CA GLN A 108 11.66 22.19 3.37
C GLN A 108 11.07 22.93 4.59
N ASP A 109 11.60 24.11 4.92
CA ASP A 109 11.08 25.07 5.92
C ASP A 109 10.58 24.44 7.24
N GLN A 110 11.20 23.34 7.68
CA GLN A 110 10.81 22.55 8.87
C GLN A 110 9.37 22.00 8.84
N GLU A 111 8.74 21.86 7.67
CA GLU A 111 7.43 21.25 7.57
C GLU A 111 7.47 19.74 7.95
N HIS A 112 6.32 19.12 8.17
CA HIS A 112 6.28 17.67 8.33
C HIS A 112 6.04 16.99 6.99
N VAL A 113 6.78 15.89 6.75
CA VAL A 113 6.56 14.98 5.62
C VAL A 113 5.75 13.79 6.11
N THR A 114 4.65 13.49 5.42
CA THR A 114 3.77 12.36 5.71
C THR A 114 3.67 11.47 4.48
N CYS A 115 3.98 10.18 4.66
CA CYS A 115 3.58 9.16 3.71
C CYS A 115 2.16 8.73 4.07
N VAL A 116 1.23 8.87 3.14
CA VAL A 116 -0.17 8.47 3.30
C VAL A 116 -0.39 7.14 2.60
N VAL A 117 -0.65 6.08 3.38
CA VAL A 117 -0.96 4.75 2.85
C VAL A 117 -2.47 4.50 2.85
N GLN A 118 -3.03 4.18 1.68
CA GLN A 118 -4.44 3.82 1.52
C GLN A 118 -4.58 2.33 1.20
N HIS A 119 -5.38 1.63 2.00
CA HIS A 119 -5.74 0.22 1.79
C HIS A 119 -7.06 -0.09 2.51
N PRO A 120 -7.95 -0.97 1.98
CA PRO A 120 -9.27 -1.25 2.58
C PRO A 120 -9.24 -1.77 4.02
N THR A 121 -8.14 -2.39 4.44
CA THR A 121 -7.98 -2.93 5.80
C THR A 121 -7.41 -1.91 6.79
N LEU A 122 -7.00 -0.72 6.33
CA LEU A 122 -6.47 0.31 7.20
C LEU A 122 -7.62 1.23 7.63
N PRO A 123 -7.94 1.31 8.94
CA PRO A 123 -9.11 2.05 9.43
C PRO A 123 -9.02 3.57 9.23
N THR A 124 -7.82 4.08 8.91
CA THR A 124 -7.53 5.48 8.56
C THR A 124 -6.24 5.53 7.74
N PRO A 125 -6.09 6.46 6.77
CA PRO A 125 -4.79 6.72 6.15
C PRO A 125 -3.77 7.06 7.24
N ARG A 126 -2.73 6.24 7.39
CA ARG A 126 -1.57 6.54 8.23
C ARG A 126 -0.53 7.28 7.42
#